data_AF-A0A7W0UDS0-F1
#
_entry.id   AF-A0A7W0UDS0-F1
#
_cell.length_a   1.000
_cell.length_b   1.000
_cell.length_c   1.000
_cell.angle_alpha   90.00
_cell.angle_beta   90.00
_cell.angle_gamma   90.00
#
_symmetry.space_group_name_H-M   'P 1'
#
loop_
_entity.id
_entity.type
_entity.pdbx_description
1 polymer ?
#
loop_
_entity_poly.entity_id
_entity_poly.type
_entity_poly.pdbx_seq_one_letter_code
_entity_poly.pdbx_strand_id
1 'polypeptide(L)'
;FAAVPAMVAEGRNILRNIQRVTKLFVAKSAFAAFLILSIGLTETEYPLLPRHLTLAATLTIGIPAFFLALAPSSGPWRSPALLREVARFAIPAGTAAGLGVLSSYLFSLNVVDLPLVEARTVATTVLVVVGLYLVLALEADGRRRGAAVSGLCLALLVLYFVLLAWDSSRSFFELAIPGAWGVIAAAGGVVLAVSGLALTDERFVPQLRRRFPSGR
;
A
#
# COMPACT_ATOMS: atom_id res chain seq x y z
N PHE A 1 13.88 -32.31 25.79
CA PHE A 1 13.54 -30.93 26.19
C PHE A 1 14.37 -29.82 25.53
N ALA A 2 15.52 -30.11 24.89
CA ALA A 2 16.36 -29.08 24.22
C ALA A 2 15.72 -28.40 22.98
N ALA A 3 14.74 -29.03 22.32
CA ALA A 3 14.06 -28.46 21.14
C ALA A 3 12.95 -27.44 21.49
N VAL A 4 12.45 -27.43 22.72
CA VAL A 4 11.30 -26.60 23.13
C VAL A 4 11.58 -25.09 23.01
N PRO A 5 12.75 -24.56 23.43
CA PRO A 5 13.05 -23.13 23.27
C PRO A 5 13.12 -22.68 21.80
N ALA A 6 13.67 -23.52 20.92
CA ALA A 6 13.76 -23.24 19.49
C ALA A 6 12.37 -23.18 18.83
N MET A 7 11.47 -24.12 19.18
CA MET A 7 10.08 -24.12 18.69
C MET A 7 9.30 -22.88 19.13
N VAL A 8 9.49 -22.42 20.38
CA VAL A 8 8.83 -21.19 20.88
C VAL A 8 9.38 -19.94 20.19
N ALA A 9 10.68 -19.89 19.89
CA ALA A 9 11.27 -18.79 19.12
C ALA A 9 10.69 -18.71 17.70
N GLU A 10 10.53 -19.86 17.04
CA GLU A 10 9.94 -19.94 15.70
C GLU A 10 8.45 -19.53 15.71
N GLY A 11 7.68 -20.02 16.69
CA GLY A 11 6.28 -19.62 16.86
C GLY A 11 6.09 -18.10 17.02
N ARG A 12 6.98 -17.43 17.76
CA ARG A 12 6.98 -15.95 17.88
C ARG A 12 7.29 -15.24 16.57
N ASN A 13 8.16 -15.81 15.73
CA ASN A 13 8.49 -15.26 14.40
C ASN A 13 7.31 -15.41 13.43
N ILE A 14 6.66 -16.58 13.41
CA ILE A 14 5.47 -16.83 12.59
C ILE A 14 4.37 -15.84 12.95
N LEU A 15 4.07 -15.66 14.25
CA LEU A 15 3.01 -14.78 14.69
C LEU A 15 3.29 -13.30 14.33
N ARG A 16 4.55 -12.85 14.39
CA ARG A 16 4.97 -11.52 13.94
C ARG A 16 4.82 -11.34 12.43
N ASN A 17 5.13 -12.37 11.64
CA ASN A 17 4.96 -12.34 10.19
C ASN A 17 3.47 -12.26 9.83
N ILE A 18 2.62 -13.08 10.47
CA ILE A 18 1.16 -13.04 10.30
C ILE A 18 0.63 -11.65 10.63
N GLN A 19 1.00 -11.06 11.77
CA GLN A 19 0.53 -9.74 12.17
C GLN A 19 0.84 -8.65 11.12
N ARG A 20 2.02 -8.69 10.50
CA ARG A 20 2.39 -7.72 9.45
C ARG A 20 1.57 -7.91 8.18
N VAL A 21 1.41 -9.15 7.74
CA VAL A 21 0.56 -9.47 6.59
C VAL A 21 -0.89 -9.06 6.86
N THR A 22 -1.43 -9.36 8.05
CA THR A 22 -2.79 -8.97 8.47
C THR A 22 -2.99 -7.46 8.41
N LYS A 23 -1.99 -6.65 8.80
CA LYS A 23 -2.08 -5.18 8.69
C LYS A 23 -2.34 -4.72 7.24
N LEU A 24 -1.65 -5.29 6.26
CA LEU A 24 -1.85 -4.94 4.84
C LEU A 24 -3.19 -5.43 4.30
N PHE A 25 -3.60 -6.66 4.65
CA PHE A 25 -4.90 -7.20 4.23
C PHE A 25 -6.07 -6.40 4.83
N VAL A 26 -6.00 -6.03 6.11
CA VAL A 26 -7.04 -5.23 6.76
C VAL A 26 -7.01 -3.78 6.25
N ALA A 27 -5.83 -3.22 5.93
CA ALA A 27 -5.73 -1.90 5.29
C ALA A 27 -6.44 -1.88 3.93
N LYS A 28 -6.30 -2.95 3.12
CA LYS A 28 -7.05 -3.11 1.86
C LYS A 28 -8.56 -3.09 2.08
N SER A 29 -9.04 -3.77 3.12
CA SER A 29 -10.46 -3.77 3.46
C SER A 29 -10.94 -2.41 3.97
N ALA A 30 -10.15 -1.73 4.80
CA ALA A 30 -10.46 -0.39 5.29
C ALA A 30 -10.50 0.63 4.14
N PHE A 31 -9.58 0.53 3.18
CA PHE A 31 -9.60 1.30 1.93
C PHE A 31 -10.87 1.05 1.12
N ALA A 32 -11.24 -0.22 0.89
CA ALA A 32 -12.44 -0.56 0.14
C ALA A 32 -13.71 -0.03 0.84
N ALA A 33 -13.80 -0.20 2.17
CA ALA A 33 -14.89 0.34 2.96
C ALA A 33 -14.97 1.87 2.85
N PHE A 34 -13.83 2.57 2.91
CA PHE A 34 -13.78 4.02 2.72
C PHE A 34 -14.34 4.44 1.35
N LEU A 35 -13.93 3.78 0.25
CA LEU A 35 -14.45 4.11 -1.08
C LEU A 35 -15.94 3.80 -1.21
N ILE A 36 -16.41 2.66 -0.69
CA ILE A 36 -17.83 2.30 -0.71
C ILE A 36 -18.66 3.36 0.01
N LEU A 37 -18.22 3.79 1.20
CA LEU A 37 -18.92 4.82 1.98
C LEU A 37 -18.85 6.22 1.33
N SER A 38 -17.78 6.52 0.60
CA SER A 38 -17.55 7.87 0.06
C SER A 38 -18.18 8.08 -1.32
N ILE A 39 -17.93 7.18 -2.27
CA ILE A 39 -18.37 7.31 -3.66
C ILE A 39 -19.32 6.18 -4.09
N GLY A 40 -19.28 5.03 -3.41
CA GLY A 40 -20.16 3.90 -3.73
C GLY A 40 -21.66 4.16 -3.48
N LEU A 41 -21.99 5.23 -2.76
CA LEU A 41 -23.36 5.69 -2.52
C LEU A 41 -23.78 6.85 -3.45
N THR A 42 -22.92 7.24 -4.40
CA THR A 42 -23.18 8.32 -5.36
C THR A 42 -23.43 7.77 -6.75
N GLU A 43 -24.02 8.57 -7.64
CA GLU A 43 -24.22 8.20 -9.06
C GLU A 43 -22.93 8.30 -9.90
N THR A 44 -21.79 8.65 -9.29
CA THR A 44 -20.53 8.78 -10.00
C THR A 44 -19.97 7.40 -10.36
N GLU A 45 -19.44 7.26 -11.57
CA GLU A 45 -18.71 6.09 -12.03
C GLU A 45 -17.66 5.64 -11.01
N TYR A 46 -17.62 4.34 -10.70
CA TYR A 46 -16.71 3.83 -9.68
C TYR A 46 -15.24 3.95 -10.12
N PRO A 47 -14.33 4.43 -9.25
CA PRO A 47 -12.95 4.78 -9.62
C PRO A 47 -12.05 3.58 -9.94
N LEU A 48 -12.38 2.39 -9.43
CA LEU A 48 -11.49 1.23 -9.51
C LEU A 48 -12.22 -0.04 -9.91
N LEU A 49 -12.00 -0.52 -11.12
CA LEU A 49 -12.57 -1.79 -11.55
C LEU A 49 -11.93 -2.97 -10.78
N PRO A 50 -12.60 -4.13 -10.68
CA PRO A 50 -12.03 -5.33 -10.07
C PRO A 50 -10.65 -5.71 -10.63
N ARG A 51 -10.44 -5.50 -11.94
CA ARG A 51 -9.15 -5.70 -12.61
C ARG A 51 -8.04 -4.78 -12.06
N HIS A 52 -8.34 -3.52 -11.74
CA HIS A 52 -7.38 -2.59 -11.13
C HIS A 52 -7.04 -3.01 -9.70
N LEU A 53 -8.04 -3.46 -8.93
CA LEU A 53 -7.84 -3.96 -7.58
C LEU A 53 -6.98 -5.23 -7.55
N THR A 54 -7.15 -6.13 -8.51
CA THR A 54 -6.31 -7.33 -8.66
C THR A 54 -4.86 -6.97 -8.99
N LEU A 55 -4.65 -6.02 -9.92
CA LEU A 55 -3.31 -5.52 -10.25
C LEU A 55 -2.65 -4.88 -9.02
N ALA A 56 -3.36 -3.98 -8.34
CA ALA A 56 -2.86 -3.31 -7.14
C ALA A 56 -2.56 -4.30 -6.01
N ALA A 57 -3.45 -5.25 -5.73
CA ALA A 57 -3.25 -6.26 -4.69
C ALA A 57 -2.04 -7.17 -4.99
N THR A 58 -1.84 -7.54 -6.26
CA THR A 58 -0.69 -8.35 -6.67
C THR A 58 0.63 -7.60 -6.42
N LEU A 59 0.70 -6.32 -6.81
CA LEU A 59 1.92 -5.51 -6.69
C LEU A 59 2.19 -5.04 -5.25
N THR A 60 1.15 -4.78 -4.46
CA THR A 60 1.31 -4.15 -3.13
C THR A 60 1.20 -5.14 -1.97
N ILE A 61 0.64 -6.33 -2.19
CA ILE A 61 0.45 -7.34 -1.14
C ILE A 61 1.04 -8.67 -1.57
N GLY A 62 0.62 -9.22 -2.71
CA GLY A 62 0.95 -10.58 -3.14
C GLY A 62 2.45 -10.82 -3.28
N ILE A 63 3.08 -10.12 -4.23
CA ILE A 63 4.51 -10.29 -4.51
C ILE A 63 5.37 -9.93 -3.28
N PRO A 64 5.16 -8.77 -2.62
CA PRO A 64 5.89 -8.45 -1.39
C PRO A 64 5.78 -9.54 -0.32
N ALA A 65 4.58 -10.04 -0.02
CA ALA A 65 4.39 -11.06 1.01
C ALA A 65 5.16 -12.35 0.72
N PHE A 66 5.20 -12.79 -0.54
CA PHE A 66 5.97 -13.98 -0.96
C PHE A 66 7.47 -13.82 -0.67
N PHE A 67 8.08 -12.72 -1.14
CA PHE A 67 9.51 -12.47 -0.92
C PHE A 67 9.84 -12.20 0.56
N LEU A 68 8.95 -11.52 1.29
CA LEU A 68 9.14 -11.24 2.71
C LEU A 68 9.01 -12.48 3.58
N ALA A 69 8.23 -13.49 3.15
CA ALA A 69 8.15 -14.77 3.83
C ALA A 69 9.44 -15.59 3.71
N LEU A 70 10.18 -15.44 2.60
CA LEU A 70 11.50 -16.04 2.41
C LEU A 70 12.61 -15.30 3.17
N ALA A 71 12.38 -14.03 3.56
CA ALA A 71 13.38 -13.22 4.24
C ALA A 71 13.42 -13.50 5.75
N PRO A 72 14.62 -13.66 6.35
CA PRO A 72 14.75 -13.92 7.78
C PRO A 72 14.11 -12.83 8.64
N SER A 73 13.39 -13.26 9.68
CA SER A 73 12.59 -12.43 10.57
C SER A 73 13.22 -12.39 11.96
N SER A 74 13.60 -11.20 12.43
CA SER A 74 14.16 -11.00 13.78
C SER A 74 13.49 -9.80 14.45
N GLY A 75 13.08 -9.93 15.70
CA GLY A 75 12.48 -8.84 16.48
C GLY A 75 11.79 -9.31 17.76
N PRO A 76 11.34 -8.40 18.64
CA PRO A 76 10.51 -8.74 19.79
C PRO A 76 9.08 -9.12 19.37
N TRP A 77 8.42 -10.01 20.10
CA TRP A 77 6.97 -10.24 20.00
C TRP A 77 6.28 -9.50 21.16
N ARG A 78 5.22 -8.72 20.86
CA ARG A 78 4.40 -8.00 21.85
C ARG A 78 2.94 -8.42 21.66
N SER A 79 2.31 -8.82 22.76
CA SER A 79 1.28 -9.86 22.75
C SER A 79 -0.17 -9.46 23.07
N PRO A 80 -0.49 -8.39 23.83
CA PRO A 80 -1.85 -8.34 24.37
C PRO A 80 -2.90 -7.72 23.43
N ALA A 81 -2.54 -7.11 22.29
CA ALA A 81 -3.49 -6.27 21.54
C ALA A 81 -3.39 -6.35 20.00
N LEU A 82 -3.27 -7.55 19.42
CA LEU A 82 -3.15 -7.75 17.97
C LEU A 82 -4.20 -6.97 17.17
N LEU A 83 -5.49 -7.14 17.49
CA LEU A 83 -6.59 -6.46 16.78
C LEU A 83 -6.46 -4.94 16.85
N ARG A 84 -6.12 -4.40 18.03
CA ARG A 84 -5.92 -2.96 18.23
C ARG A 84 -4.73 -2.45 17.43
N GLU A 85 -3.63 -3.19 17.38
CA GLU A 85 -2.45 -2.82 16.60
C GLU A 85 -2.68 -2.91 15.09
N VAL A 86 -3.46 -3.90 14.65
CA VAL A 86 -3.89 -4.01 13.25
C VAL A 86 -4.80 -2.85 12.89
N ALA A 87 -5.84 -2.57 13.69
CA ALA A 87 -6.79 -1.49 13.42
C ALA A 87 -6.13 -0.10 13.43
N ARG A 88 -5.24 0.18 14.40
CA ARG A 88 -4.49 1.45 14.49
C ARG A 88 -3.57 1.70 13.29
N PHE A 89 -3.19 0.67 12.56
CA PHE A 89 -2.45 0.82 11.31
C PHE A 89 -3.41 0.87 10.11
N ALA A 90 -4.31 -0.10 10.03
CA ALA A 90 -5.15 -0.34 8.86
C ALA A 90 -6.17 0.76 8.59
N ILE A 91 -6.77 1.36 9.64
CA ILE A 91 -7.78 2.41 9.48
C ILE A 91 -7.13 3.69 8.93
N PRO A 92 -6.06 4.26 9.52
CA PRO A 92 -5.37 5.41 8.93
C PRO A 92 -4.82 5.11 7.54
N ALA A 93 -4.20 3.94 7.34
CA ALA A 93 -3.67 3.51 6.05
C ALA A 93 -4.76 3.46 4.96
N GLY A 94 -5.88 2.81 5.26
CA GLY A 94 -6.98 2.65 4.32
C GLY A 94 -7.68 3.97 4.00
N THR A 95 -7.91 4.81 5.02
CA THR A 95 -8.54 6.13 4.84
C THR A 95 -7.65 7.10 4.06
N ALA A 96 -6.34 7.15 4.33
CA ALA A 96 -5.42 8.00 3.59
C ALA A 96 -5.25 7.55 2.13
N ALA A 97 -5.12 6.24 1.89
CA ALA A 97 -5.12 5.71 0.53
C ALA A 97 -6.45 6.02 -0.19
N GLY A 98 -7.57 5.87 0.51
CA GLY A 98 -8.90 6.19 0.01
C GLY A 98 -9.04 7.65 -0.38
N LEU A 99 -8.58 8.58 0.48
CA LEU A 99 -8.57 10.01 0.22
C LEU A 99 -7.69 10.37 -0.98
N GLY A 100 -6.49 9.81 -1.08
CA GLY A 100 -5.59 10.05 -2.23
C GLY A 100 -6.20 9.58 -3.55
N VAL A 101 -6.77 8.37 -3.56
CA VAL A 101 -7.45 7.81 -4.74
C VAL A 101 -8.66 8.63 -5.11
N LEU A 102 -9.53 8.93 -4.15
CA LEU A 102 -10.78 9.65 -4.40
C LEU A 102 -10.54 11.09 -4.85
N SER A 103 -9.63 11.81 -4.17
CA SER A 103 -9.31 13.19 -4.52
C SER A 103 -8.68 13.30 -5.91
N SER A 104 -7.68 12.47 -6.24
CA SER A 104 -7.05 12.47 -7.56
C SER A 104 -8.01 12.07 -8.68
N TYR A 105 -8.91 11.11 -8.41
CA TYR A 105 -9.93 10.68 -9.35
C TYR A 105 -10.97 11.78 -9.62
N LEU A 106 -11.55 12.35 -8.58
CA LEU A 106 -12.56 13.40 -8.72
C LEU A 106 -11.98 14.68 -9.31
N PHE A 107 -10.73 15.01 -8.99
CA PHE A 107 -10.01 16.11 -9.63
C PHE A 107 -9.81 15.85 -11.12
N SER A 108 -9.39 14.63 -11.48
CA SER A 108 -9.20 14.23 -12.89
C SER A 108 -10.50 14.31 -13.69
N LEU A 109 -11.63 13.88 -13.10
CA LEU A 109 -12.92 13.91 -13.77
C LEU A 109 -13.55 15.30 -13.85
N ASN A 110 -13.55 16.07 -12.76
CA ASN A 110 -14.40 17.27 -12.65
C ASN A 110 -13.65 18.59 -12.82
N VAL A 111 -12.32 18.57 -12.77
CA VAL A 111 -11.49 19.79 -12.87
C VAL A 111 -10.63 19.77 -14.12
N VAL A 112 -10.08 18.61 -14.47
CA VAL A 112 -9.25 18.43 -15.66
C VAL A 112 -10.06 17.93 -16.86
N ASP A 113 -11.28 17.43 -16.63
CA ASP A 113 -12.16 16.82 -17.63
C ASP A 113 -11.48 15.68 -18.42
N LEU A 114 -10.69 14.86 -17.71
CA LEU A 114 -10.04 13.69 -18.31
C LEU A 114 -11.07 12.61 -18.65
N PRO A 115 -10.83 11.83 -19.72
CA PRO A 115 -11.67 10.67 -20.02
C PRO A 115 -11.62 9.66 -18.86
N LEU A 116 -12.74 8.97 -18.64
CA LEU A 116 -12.93 8.06 -17.51
C LEU A 116 -11.81 7.02 -17.35
N VAL A 117 -11.34 6.46 -18.47
CA VAL A 117 -10.25 5.47 -18.49
C VAL A 117 -8.94 6.08 -17.95
N GLU A 118 -8.64 7.32 -18.29
CA GLU A 118 -7.46 8.03 -17.82
C GLU A 118 -7.60 8.39 -16.33
N ALA A 119 -8.76 8.89 -15.90
CA ALA A 119 -9.03 9.14 -14.48
C ALA A 119 -8.93 7.86 -13.62
N ARG A 120 -9.41 6.72 -14.13
CA ARG A 120 -9.22 5.40 -13.50
C ARG A 120 -7.76 4.97 -13.45
N THR A 121 -6.97 5.34 -14.45
CA THR A 121 -5.52 5.08 -14.45
C THR A 121 -4.80 5.93 -13.39
N VAL A 122 -5.20 7.20 -13.24
CA VAL A 122 -4.73 8.07 -12.14
C VAL A 122 -5.05 7.44 -10.78
N ALA A 123 -6.31 7.06 -10.55
CA ALA A 123 -6.75 6.38 -9.33
C ALA A 123 -5.93 5.11 -9.03
N THR A 124 -5.70 4.28 -10.06
CA THR A 124 -4.91 3.05 -9.95
C THR A 124 -3.45 3.33 -9.64
N THR A 125 -2.87 4.37 -10.26
CA THR A 125 -1.50 4.82 -10.01
C THR A 125 -1.33 5.23 -8.56
N VAL A 126 -2.25 6.04 -8.02
CA VAL A 126 -2.22 6.46 -6.61
C VAL A 126 -2.31 5.25 -5.69
N LEU A 127 -3.23 4.32 -5.95
CA LEU A 127 -3.38 3.12 -5.13
C LEU A 127 -2.10 2.26 -5.12
N VAL A 128 -1.48 2.03 -6.28
CA VAL A 128 -0.23 1.25 -6.38
C VAL A 128 0.91 1.93 -5.64
N VAL A 129 1.13 3.23 -5.87
CA VAL A 129 2.23 3.98 -5.25
C VAL A 129 2.05 4.06 -3.73
N VAL A 130 0.85 4.38 -3.25
CA VAL A 130 0.55 4.43 -1.80
C VAL A 130 0.63 3.04 -1.18
N GLY A 131 0.16 1.99 -1.87
CA GLY A 131 0.29 0.62 -1.38
C GLY A 131 1.75 0.18 -1.24
N LEU A 132 2.61 0.49 -2.22
CA LEU A 132 4.06 0.26 -2.11
C LEU A 132 4.70 1.08 -0.99
N TYR A 133 4.26 2.33 -0.80
CA TYR A 133 4.68 3.15 0.33
C TYR A 133 4.33 2.50 1.68
N LEU A 134 3.12 1.94 1.83
CA LEU A 134 2.70 1.24 3.05
C LEU A 134 3.54 -0.01 3.31
N VAL A 135 3.93 -0.75 2.26
CA VAL A 135 4.88 -1.87 2.38
C VAL A 135 6.22 -1.37 2.91
N LEU A 136 6.75 -0.27 2.36
CA LEU A 136 8.00 0.33 2.84
C LEU A 136 7.89 0.76 4.30
N ALA A 137 6.82 1.47 4.68
CA ALA A 137 6.60 1.91 6.05
C ALA A 137 6.52 0.75 7.04
N LEU A 138 5.93 -0.38 6.63
CA LEU A 138 5.73 -1.54 7.49
C LEU A 138 6.97 -2.45 7.59
N GLU A 139 7.72 -2.62 6.50
CA GLU A 139 8.72 -3.70 6.37
C GLU A 139 10.17 -3.23 6.30
N ALA A 140 10.40 -1.93 6.05
CA ALA A 140 11.75 -1.37 6.03
C ALA A 140 12.30 -1.24 7.47
N ASP A 141 12.82 -2.35 7.99
CA ASP A 141 13.52 -2.41 9.27
C ASP A 141 15.04 -2.60 9.07
N GLY A 142 15.85 -1.83 9.79
CA GLY A 142 17.32 -1.84 9.65
C GLY A 142 17.85 -1.46 8.25
N ARG A 143 19.17 -1.50 8.07
CA ARG A 143 19.82 -1.05 6.82
C ARG A 143 19.76 -2.09 5.70
N ARG A 144 20.06 -3.36 5.99
CA ARG A 144 20.07 -4.45 4.98
C ARG A 144 18.66 -4.83 4.51
N ARG A 145 17.74 -5.12 5.45
CA ARG A 145 16.35 -5.44 5.11
C ARG A 145 15.63 -4.22 4.51
N GLY A 146 15.84 -3.01 5.05
CA GLY A 146 15.34 -1.78 4.40
C GLY A 146 15.82 -1.58 2.96
N ALA A 147 17.08 -1.88 2.65
CA ALA A 147 17.60 -1.83 1.28
C ALA A 147 16.95 -2.89 0.37
N ALA A 148 16.77 -4.12 0.86
CA ALA A 148 16.11 -5.18 0.11
C ALA A 148 14.63 -4.87 -0.18
N VAL A 149 13.89 -4.40 0.83
CA VAL A 149 12.47 -4.02 0.65
C VAL A 149 12.34 -2.81 -0.28
N SER A 150 13.22 -1.81 -0.17
CA SER A 150 13.21 -0.68 -1.12
C SER A 150 13.56 -1.09 -2.54
N GLY A 151 14.53 -2.00 -2.73
CA GLY A 151 14.81 -2.59 -4.03
C GLY A 151 13.61 -3.35 -4.62
N LEU A 152 12.92 -4.14 -3.79
CA LEU A 152 11.71 -4.85 -4.19
C LEU A 152 10.58 -3.90 -4.58
N CYS A 153 10.27 -2.90 -3.75
CA CYS A 153 9.24 -1.91 -4.07
C CYS A 153 9.58 -1.09 -5.32
N LEU A 154 10.85 -0.75 -5.53
CA LEU A 154 11.30 -0.08 -6.74
C LEU A 154 11.11 -0.97 -7.98
N ALA A 155 11.49 -2.25 -7.88
CA ALA A 155 11.29 -3.20 -8.97
C ALA A 155 9.81 -3.38 -9.32
N LEU A 156 8.93 -3.42 -8.32
CA LEU A 156 7.47 -3.51 -8.51
C LEU A 156 6.87 -2.21 -9.09
N LEU A 157 7.41 -1.05 -8.72
CA LEU A 157 7.04 0.22 -9.33
C LEU A 157 7.46 0.28 -10.80
N VAL A 158 8.67 -0.15 -11.13
CA VAL A 158 9.14 -0.27 -12.51
C VAL A 158 8.26 -1.25 -13.29
N LEU A 159 7.95 -2.41 -12.71
CA LEU A 159 7.04 -3.38 -13.31
C LEU A 159 5.68 -2.76 -13.62
N TYR A 160 5.10 -1.96 -12.72
CA TYR A 160 3.86 -1.24 -12.98
C TYR A 160 3.95 -0.33 -14.22
N PHE A 161 5.03 0.46 -14.34
CA PHE A 161 5.22 1.32 -15.51
C PHE A 161 5.47 0.52 -16.80
N VAL A 162 6.13 -0.64 -16.73
CA VAL A 162 6.27 -1.55 -17.87
C VAL A 162 4.91 -2.10 -18.30
N LEU A 163 4.03 -2.48 -17.37
CA LEU A 163 2.67 -2.89 -17.68
C LEU A 163 1.85 -1.76 -18.33
N LEU A 164 2.04 -0.52 -17.87
CA LEU A 164 1.44 0.66 -18.52
C LEU A 164 2.01 0.95 -19.91
N ALA A 165 3.27 0.62 -20.19
CA ALA A 165 3.85 0.80 -21.53
C ALA A 165 3.38 -0.29 -22.52
N TRP A 166 2.98 -1.46 -22.02
CA TRP A 166 2.62 -2.62 -22.85
C TRP A 166 1.15 -2.61 -23.27
N ASP A 167 0.88 -2.63 -24.58
CA ASP A 167 -0.47 -2.48 -25.13
C ASP A 167 -1.46 -3.57 -24.69
N SER A 168 -1.04 -4.84 -24.74
CA SER A 168 -1.88 -5.96 -24.30
C SER A 168 -2.25 -5.91 -22.82
N SER A 169 -1.36 -5.36 -21.98
CA SER A 169 -1.63 -5.23 -20.55
C SER A 169 -2.58 -4.05 -20.29
N ARG A 170 -2.36 -2.91 -20.96
CA ARG A 170 -3.26 -1.76 -20.90
C ARG A 170 -4.68 -2.09 -21.33
N SER A 171 -4.85 -2.82 -22.44
CA SER A 171 -6.19 -3.21 -22.91
C SER A 171 -6.88 -4.19 -21.96
N PHE A 172 -6.13 -5.16 -21.40
CA PHE A 172 -6.66 -6.08 -20.39
C PHE A 172 -7.08 -5.36 -19.10
N PHE A 173 -6.24 -4.45 -18.59
CA PHE A 173 -6.50 -3.71 -17.37
C PHE A 173 -7.31 -2.43 -17.58
N GLU A 174 -7.71 -2.08 -18.80
CA GLU A 174 -8.45 -0.86 -19.12
C GLU A 174 -7.73 0.41 -18.62
N LEU A 175 -6.43 0.48 -18.91
CA LEU A 175 -5.54 1.58 -18.52
C LEU A 175 -5.16 2.44 -19.73
N ALA A 176 -5.08 3.75 -19.54
CA ALA A 176 -4.58 4.72 -20.51
C ALA A 176 -3.20 5.24 -20.09
N ILE A 177 -2.41 5.75 -21.03
CA ILE A 177 -1.20 6.49 -20.67
C ILE A 177 -1.65 7.85 -20.14
N PRO A 178 -1.41 8.19 -18.87
CA PRO A 178 -1.82 9.47 -18.34
C PRO A 178 -1.02 10.59 -19.00
N GLY A 179 -1.72 11.63 -19.44
CA GLY A 179 -1.10 12.89 -19.86
C GLY A 179 -0.46 13.63 -18.69
N ALA A 180 0.12 14.80 -18.97
CA ALA A 180 0.79 15.62 -17.95
C ALA A 180 -0.14 15.93 -16.76
N TRP A 181 -1.40 16.27 -17.02
CA TRP A 181 -2.38 16.53 -15.98
C TRP A 181 -2.75 15.30 -15.15
N GLY A 182 -2.86 14.13 -15.77
CA GLY A 182 -3.07 12.87 -15.07
C GLY A 182 -1.90 12.54 -14.12
N VAL A 183 -0.67 12.79 -14.56
CA VAL A 183 0.53 12.62 -13.73
C VAL A 183 0.53 13.60 -12.55
N ILE A 184 0.17 14.86 -12.78
CA ILE A 184 0.05 15.88 -11.71
C ILE A 184 -1.04 15.48 -10.71
N ALA A 185 -2.20 15.03 -11.18
CA ALA A 185 -3.29 14.58 -10.33
C ALA A 185 -2.89 13.35 -9.49
N ALA A 186 -2.19 12.39 -10.10
CA ALA A 186 -1.67 11.22 -9.40
C ALA A 186 -0.63 11.63 -8.34
N ALA A 187 0.31 12.50 -8.69
CA ALA A 187 1.31 13.01 -7.74
C ALA A 187 0.64 13.75 -6.57
N GLY A 188 -0.37 14.58 -6.85
CA GLY A 188 -1.17 15.26 -5.82
C GLY A 188 -1.87 14.26 -4.89
N GLY A 189 -2.53 13.25 -5.44
CA GLY A 189 -3.18 12.19 -4.65
C GLY A 189 -2.20 11.39 -3.77
N VAL A 190 -1.01 11.07 -4.30
CA VAL A 190 0.04 10.40 -3.53
C VAL A 190 0.55 11.30 -2.41
N VAL A 191 0.83 12.57 -2.69
CA VAL A 191 1.29 13.54 -1.68
C VAL A 191 0.24 13.71 -0.59
N LEU A 192 -1.05 13.84 -0.94
CA LEU A 192 -2.15 13.92 0.02
C LEU A 192 -2.24 12.67 0.91
N ALA A 193 -2.16 11.46 0.32
CA ALA A 193 -2.20 10.22 1.09
C ALA A 193 -0.98 10.07 2.02
N VAL A 194 0.23 10.31 1.50
CA VAL A 194 1.48 10.16 2.27
C VAL A 194 1.58 11.21 3.37
N SER A 195 1.21 12.47 3.10
CA SER A 195 1.18 13.52 4.11
C SER A 195 0.13 13.24 5.19
N GLY A 196 -1.07 12.79 4.82
CA GLY A 196 -2.09 12.35 5.78
C GLY A 196 -1.60 11.22 6.69
N LEU A 197 -0.83 10.28 6.14
CA LEU A 197 -0.19 9.21 6.92
C LEU A 197 0.92 9.74 7.84
N ALA A 198 1.76 10.64 7.34
CA ALA A 198 2.83 11.24 8.13
C ALA A 198 2.31 12.08 9.30
N LEU A 199 1.14 12.72 9.14
CA LEU A 199 0.48 13.51 10.19
C LEU A 199 -0.23 12.65 11.23
N THR A 200 -0.63 11.41 10.90
CA THR A 200 -1.38 10.55 11.82
C THR A 200 -0.49 9.80 12.80
N ASP A 201 0.66 9.27 12.36
CA ASP A 201 1.60 8.57 13.25
C ASP A 201 3.02 8.53 12.65
N GLU A 202 4.05 8.73 13.49
CA GLU A 202 5.46 8.65 13.08
C GLU A 202 5.84 7.28 12.49
N ARG A 203 5.08 6.23 12.83
CA ARG A 203 5.23 4.88 12.29
C ARG A 203 5.15 4.81 10.77
N PHE A 204 4.47 5.77 10.15
CA PHE A 204 4.35 5.82 8.70
C PHE A 204 5.52 6.51 8.00
N VAL A 205 6.53 7.02 8.73
CA VAL A 205 7.68 7.73 8.14
C VAL A 205 8.93 6.82 8.13
N PRO A 206 9.32 6.23 6.98
CA PRO A 206 10.43 5.27 6.91
C PRO A 206 11.79 5.86 7.33
N GLN A 207 11.96 7.17 7.18
CA GLN A 207 13.22 7.87 7.45
C GLN A 207 13.47 8.14 8.94
N LEU A 208 12.43 8.39 9.73
CA LEU A 208 12.57 8.68 11.17
C LEU A 208 12.97 7.43 11.96
N ARG A 209 12.44 6.26 11.57
CA ARG A 209 12.75 4.96 12.19
C ARG A 209 14.22 4.56 12.08
N ARG A 210 14.95 5.10 11.09
CA ARG A 210 16.41 4.91 10.93
C ARG A 210 17.24 5.77 11.89
N ARG A 211 16.70 6.90 12.37
CA ARG A 211 17.43 7.88 13.20
C ARG A 211 17.27 7.61 14.69
N PHE A 212 16.14 7.04 15.10
CA PHE A 212 15.89 6.61 16.47
C PHE A 212 15.39 5.16 16.47
N PRO A 213 16.31 4.16 16.53
CA PRO A 213 15.88 2.81 16.85
C PRO A 213 15.17 2.89 18.20
N SER A 214 13.91 2.49 18.25
CA SER A 214 13.07 2.56 19.45
C SER A 214 13.68 1.69 20.56
N GLY A 215 14.60 2.27 21.32
CA GLY A 215 15.10 1.74 22.57
C GLY A 215 14.13 2.11 23.68
N ARG A 216 13.04 1.35 23.80
CA ARG A 216 12.24 1.15 25.03
C ARG A 216 11.51 -0.19 24.96
#